data_AF-A0A124FP15-F1
#
_entry.id   AF-A0A124FP15-F1
#
_cell.length_a   1.000
_cell.length_b   1.000
_cell.length_c   1.000
_cell.angle_alpha   90.00
_cell.angle_beta   90.00
_cell.angle_gamma   90.00
#
_symmetry.space_group_name_H-M   'P 1'
#
loop_
_entity.id
_entity.type
_entity.pdbx_description
1 polymer ?
#
loop_
_entity_poly.entity_id
_entity_poly.type
_entity_poly.pdbx_seq_one_letter_code
_entity_poly.pdbx_strand_id
1 'polypeptide(L)' 'EHCNFTGYKGRVGIFEAMLIDDEIEDFILTAPSTSALQKMAIKKGMTTMKQDGLIKILKGVTTIDEVKRVAG' A
#
# COMPACT_ATOMS: atom_id res chain seq x y z
N GLU A 1 8.48 18.81 25.63
CA GLU A 1 7.48 18.63 24.54
C GLU A 1 8.12 17.84 23.41
N HIS A 2 7.64 16.63 23.09
CA HIS A 2 8.32 15.74 22.11
C HIS A 2 7.59 15.63 20.78
N CYS A 3 6.29 15.95 20.75
CA CYS A 3 5.38 15.82 19.60
C CYS A 3 4.48 17.05 19.39
N ASN A 4 4.80 18.19 20.02
CA ASN A 4 4.00 19.43 19.98
C ASN A 4 2.50 19.21 20.28
N PHE A 5 2.18 18.31 21.21
CA PHE A 5 0.81 17.92 21.59
C PHE A 5 -0.05 17.33 20.45
N THR A 6 0.54 16.94 19.32
CA THR A 6 -0.19 16.37 18.18
C THR A 6 -0.50 14.88 18.32
N GLY A 7 0.22 14.18 19.20
CA GLY A 7 0.17 12.72 19.31
C GLY A 7 1.04 11.98 18.28
N TYR A 8 1.70 12.70 17.35
CA TYR A 8 2.53 12.12 16.30
C TYR A 8 3.92 12.78 16.25
N LYS A 9 4.93 12.04 15.80
CA LYS A 9 6.26 12.59 15.52
C LYS A 9 6.88 11.88 14.33
N GLY A 10 7.35 12.67 13.36
CA GLY A 10 7.91 12.14 12.12
C GLY A 10 6.83 11.68 11.14
N ARG A 11 7.26 10.97 10.10
CA ARG A 11 6.40 10.43 9.04
C ARG A 11 6.90 9.05 8.65
N VAL A 12 5.99 8.18 8.24
CA VAL A 12 6.30 6.85 7.70
C VAL A 12 5.58 6.70 6.37
N GLY A 13 6.26 6.13 5.37
CA GLY A 13 5.63 5.83 4.09
C GLY A 13 4.77 4.57 4.17
N ILE A 14 3.64 4.56 3.46
CA ILE A 14 2.93 3.34 3.08
C ILE A 14 3.14 3.12 1.59
N PHE A 15 3.39 1.88 1.19
CA PHE A 15 3.87 1.56 -0.14
C PHE A 15 3.00 0.49 -0.81
N GLU A 16 2.85 0.63 -2.11
CA GLU A 16 2.33 -0.38 -3.01
C GLU A 16 3.34 -0.49 -4.16
N ALA A 17 3.84 -1.70 -4.37
CA ALA A 17 4.89 -1.97 -5.34
C ALA A 17 4.53 -3.22 -6.13
N MET A 18 4.22 -3.02 -7.40
CA MET A 18 3.98 -4.09 -8.36
C MET A 18 5.31 -4.47 -9.01
N LEU A 19 5.75 -5.71 -8.83
CA LEU A 19 6.87 -6.25 -9.60
C LEU A 19 6.37 -6.58 -11.00
N ILE A 20 7.07 -6.11 -12.03
CA ILE A 20 6.78 -6.48 -13.42
C ILE A 20 7.66 -7.70 -13.74
N ASP A 21 7.01 -8.84 -13.92
CA ASP A 21 7.62 -10.05 -14.45
C ASP A 21 7.04 -10.39 -15.82
N ASP A 22 7.58 -11.42 -16.47
CA ASP A 22 7.20 -11.81 -17.83
C ASP A 22 5.69 -12.00 -18.00
N GLU A 23 5.00 -12.58 -17.01
CA GLU A 23 3.54 -12.79 -17.08
C GLU A 23 2.77 -11.47 -17.01
N ILE A 24 3.21 -10.52 -16.18
CA ILE A 24 2.60 -9.19 -16.09
C ILE A 24 2.91 -8.37 -17.34
N GLU A 25 4.12 -8.49 -17.90
CA GLU A 25 4.49 -7.84 -19.16
C GLU A 25 3.59 -8.32 -20.31
N ASP A 26 3.46 -9.63 -20.49
CA ASP A 26 2.56 -10.23 -21.48
C ASP A 26 1.11 -9.80 -21.24
N PHE A 27 0.67 -9.75 -19.98
CA PHE A 27 -0.68 -9.31 -19.65
C PHE A 27 -0.90 -7.85 -20.01
N ILE A 28 0.06 -6.94 -19.78
CA ILE A 28 -0.03 -5.52 -20.16
C ILE A 28 -0.22 -5.37 -21.67
N LEU A 29 0.44 -6.20 -22.50
CA LEU A 29 0.31 -6.16 -23.96
C LEU A 29 -1.12 -6.49 -24.44
N THR A 30 -1.93 -7.16 -23.62
CA THR A 30 -3.35 -7.42 -23.92
C THR A 30 -4.27 -6.21 -23.68
N ALA A 31 -3.72 -5.06 -23.27
CA ALA A 31 -4.45 -3.86 -22.87
C ALA A 31 -5.57 -4.12 -21.81
N PRO A 32 -5.22 -4.74 -20.67
CA PRO A 32 -6.18 -5.09 -19.65
C PRO A 32 -6.71 -3.83 -18.94
N SER A 33 -7.89 -3.93 -18.33
CA SER A 33 -8.34 -2.85 -17.44
C SER A 33 -7.40 -2.73 -16.23
N THR A 34 -7.32 -1.52 -15.67
CA THR A 34 -6.55 -1.27 -14.44
C THR A 34 -6.99 -2.19 -13.29
N SER A 35 -8.28 -2.49 -13.19
CA SER A 35 -8.84 -3.42 -12.21
C SER A 35 -8.39 -4.87 -12.42
N ALA A 36 -8.22 -5.30 -13.67
CA ALA A 36 -7.72 -6.63 -13.98
C ALA A 36 -6.22 -6.73 -13.69
N LEU A 37 -5.44 -5.70 -14.04
CA LEU A 37 -4.01 -5.61 -13.73
C LEU A 37 -3.77 -5.62 -12.22
N GLN A 38 -4.54 -4.84 -11.46
CA GLN A 38 -4.45 -4.81 -9.99
C GLN A 38 -4.77 -6.18 -9.37
N LYS A 39 -5.81 -6.88 -9.85
CA LYS A 39 -6.15 -8.22 -9.36
C LYS A 39 -5.01 -9.22 -9.62
N MET A 40 -4.40 -9.14 -10.80
CA MET A 40 -3.25 -9.99 -11.13
C MET A 40 -2.06 -9.68 -10.22
N ALA A 41 -1.72 -8.40 -10.04
CA ALA A 41 -0.64 -7.98 -9.16
C ALA A 41 -0.84 -8.47 -7.71
N ILE A 42 -2.07 -8.33 -7.16
CA ILE A 42 -2.40 -8.83 -5.82
C ILE A 42 -2.27 -10.35 -5.76
N LYS A 43 -2.77 -11.08 -6.77
CA LYS A 43 -2.64 -12.54 -6.84
C LYS A 43 -1.17 -12.99 -6.86
N LYS A 44 -0.29 -12.19 -7.44
CA LYS A 44 1.15 -12.42 -7.50
C LYS A 44 1.92 -11.89 -6.26
N GLY A 45 1.21 -11.46 -5.22
CA GLY A 45 1.81 -11.10 -3.93
C GLY A 45 2.05 -9.61 -3.72
N MET A 46 1.56 -8.74 -4.61
CA MET A 46 1.59 -7.30 -4.36
C MET A 46 0.78 -6.97 -3.10
N THR A 47 1.43 -6.29 -2.16
CA THR A 47 0.78 -5.72 -0.99
C THR A 47 0.23 -4.34 -1.35
N THR A 48 -1.07 -4.13 -1.13
CA THR A 48 -1.71 -2.83 -1.36
C THR A 48 -1.31 -1.82 -0.31
N MET A 49 -1.42 -0.52 -0.62
CA MET A 49 -1.12 0.56 0.35
C MET A 49 -1.91 0.39 1.65
N LYS A 50 -3.18 -0.04 1.55
CA LYS A 50 -4.05 -0.29 2.70
C LYS A 50 -3.55 -1.46 3.55
N GLN A 51 -3.12 -2.56 2.93
CA GLN A 51 -2.56 -3.71 3.64
C GLN A 51 -1.25 -3.36 4.34
N ASP A 52 -0.35 -2.63 3.69
CA ASP A 52 0.89 -2.15 4.31
C ASP A 52 0.61 -1.20 5.49
N GLY A 53 -0.38 -0.30 5.35
CA GLY A 53 -0.88 0.52 6.46
C GLY A 53 -1.36 -0.32 7.65
N LEU A 54 -2.17 -1.36 7.39
CA LEU A 54 -2.63 -2.29 8.43
C LEU A 54 -1.48 -3.02 9.12
N ILE A 55 -0.48 -3.48 8.37
CA ILE A 55 0.72 -4.11 8.93
C ILE A 55 1.46 -3.12 9.85
N LYS A 56 1.56 -1.84 9.47
CA LYS A 56 2.19 -0.81 10.29
C LYS A 56 1.40 -0.45 11.54
N ILE A 57 0.07 -0.53 11.50
CA ILE A 57 -0.78 -0.41 12.69
C ILE A 57 -0.49 -1.56 13.66
N LEU A 58 -0.46 -2.80 13.17
CA LEU A 58 -0.16 -3.98 13.99
C LEU A 58 1.24 -3.94 14.60
N LYS A 59 2.19 -3.26 13.94
CA LYS A 59 3.55 -3.02 14.44
C LYS A 59 3.66 -1.80 15.38
N GLY A 60 2.57 -1.08 15.63
CA GLY A 60 2.57 0.11 16.50
C GLY A 60 3.27 1.34 15.91
N VAL A 61 3.43 1.42 14.58
CA VAL A 61 4.16 2.51 13.90
C VAL A 61 3.24 3.67 13.49
N THR A 62 1.97 3.39 13.24
CA THR A 62 0.95 4.38 12.85
C THR A 62 -0.42 4.04 13.45
N THR A 63 -1.41 4.92 13.27
CA THR A 63 -2.77 4.77 13.80
C THR A 63 -3.76 4.36 12.70
N ILE A 64 -4.90 3.79 13.13
CA ILE A 64 -6.02 3.46 12.22
C ILE A 64 -6.52 4.72 11.50
N ASP A 65 -6.58 5.85 12.21
CA ASP A 65 -7.06 7.11 11.65
C ASP A 65 -6.13 7.64 10.57
N GLU A 66 -4.81 7.55 10.77
CA GLU A 66 -3.84 7.93 9.75
C GLU A 66 -3.98 7.06 8.49
N VAL A 67 -4.09 5.74 8.64
CA VAL A 67 -4.24 4.83 7.48
C VAL A 67 -5.54 5.08 6.73
N LYS A 68 -6.65 5.31 7.42
CA LYS A 68 -7.92 5.69 6.77
C LYS A 68 -7.82 7.04 6.03
N ARG A 69 -7.07 8.00 6.58
CA ARG A 69 -6.89 9.31 5.96
C ARG A 69 -6.10 9.25 4.65
N VAL A 70 -5.15 8.33 4.51
CA VAL A 70 -4.24 8.27 3.35
C VAL A 70 -4.50 7.12 2.37
N ALA A 71 -5.23 6.07 2.77
CA ALA A 71 -5.50 4.88 1.96
C ALA A 71 -6.95 4.37 2.10
N GLY A 72 -7.85 5.22 2.63
CA GLY A 72 -9.29 4.95 2.80
C GLY A 72 -10.13 5.43 1.64
#